data_AF-A0AAD7PLF2-F1
#
_entry.id   AF-A0AAD7PLF2-F1
#
_cell.length_a   1.000
_cell.length_b   1.000
_cell.length_c   1.000
_cell.angle_alpha   90.00
_cell.angle_beta   90.00
_cell.angle_gamma   90.00
#
_symmetry.space_group_name_H-M   'P 1'
#
loop_
_entity.id
_entity.type
_entity.pdbx_description
1 polymer ?
#
loop_
_entity_poly.entity_id
_entity_poly.type
_entity_poly.pdbx_seq_one_letter_code
_entity_poly.pdbx_strand_id
1 'polypeptide(L)'
;MIILHEYPLSIVDHIRFKRYSTAIQPSFKVVSRNTIQEAIMKIYESEKEVTMKFMEDNEGTVAITTDMWTASNQKKGFMAILDIAKSYIEVEDWLVYTGIDWNQTLWKL
;
A
#
# COMPACT_ATOMS: atom_id res chain seq x y z
N MET A 1 -5.26 -11.65 -5.83
CA MET A 1 -4.20 -12.32 -6.61
C MET A 1 -3.07 -11.37 -6.97
N ILE A 2 -3.26 -10.37 -7.85
CA ILE A 2 -2.15 -9.48 -8.27
C ILE A 2 -1.67 -8.59 -7.12
N ILE A 3 -2.56 -7.79 -6.51
CA ILE A 3 -2.22 -6.93 -5.36
C ILE A 3 -1.76 -7.79 -4.18
N LEU A 4 -2.54 -8.82 -3.82
CA LEU A 4 -2.28 -9.71 -2.67
C LEU A 4 -0.90 -10.39 -2.68
N HIS A 5 -0.37 -10.72 -3.86
CA HIS A 5 0.94 -11.38 -3.98
C HIS A 5 2.01 -10.47 -4.60
N GLU A 6 1.74 -9.16 -4.66
CA GLU A 6 2.66 -8.15 -5.18
C GLU A 6 3.24 -8.49 -6.57
N TYR A 7 2.43 -9.14 -7.41
CA TYR A 7 2.89 -9.54 -8.73
C TYR A 7 3.09 -8.32 -9.63
N PRO A 8 4.13 -8.31 -10.47
CA PRO A 8 4.28 -7.27 -11.47
C PRO A 8 3.09 -7.32 -12.44
N LEU A 9 2.60 -6.15 -12.87
CA LEU A 9 1.43 -6.07 -13.76
C LEU A 9 1.65 -6.81 -15.08
N SER A 10 2.90 -7.02 -15.50
CA SER A 10 3.26 -7.82 -16.67
C SER A 10 2.80 -9.28 -16.61
N ILE A 11 2.43 -9.80 -15.44
CA ILE A 11 1.90 -11.17 -15.28
C ILE A 11 0.72 -11.44 -16.23
N VAL A 12 -0.09 -10.44 -16.53
CA VAL A 12 -1.26 -10.61 -17.41
C VAL A 12 -0.89 -10.79 -18.87
N ASP A 13 0.32 -10.42 -19.26
CA ASP A 13 0.85 -10.65 -20.60
C ASP A 13 1.46 -12.04 -20.76
N HIS A 14 1.78 -12.72 -19.65
CA HIS A 14 2.45 -14.02 -19.68
C HIS A 14 1.54 -15.10 -20.27
N ILE A 15 2.05 -15.83 -21.27
CA ILE A 15 1.32 -16.89 -21.98
C ILE A 15 0.80 -17.97 -21.02
N ARG A 16 1.61 -18.35 -20.02
CA ARG A 16 1.21 -19.35 -19.02
C ARG A 16 0.05 -18.87 -18.16
N PHE A 17 0.05 -17.60 -17.77
CA PHE A 17 -1.05 -16.99 -17.02
C PHE A 17 -2.33 -16.97 -17.84
N LYS A 18 -2.26 -16.54 -19.11
CA LYS A 18 -3.42 -16.55 -20.02
C LYS A 18 -3.99 -17.96 -20.20
N ARG A 19 -3.15 -18.95 -20.48
CA ARG A 19 -3.58 -20.36 -20.61
C ARG A 19 -4.20 -20.91 -19.34
N TYR A 20 -3.60 -20.61 -18.19
CA TYR A 20 -4.11 -20.98 -16.88
C TYR A 20 -5.51 -20.39 -16.62
N SER A 21 -5.66 -19.07 -16.83
CA SER A 21 -6.93 -18.38 -16.64
C SER A 21 -8.03 -18.90 -17.56
N THR A 22 -7.72 -19.15 -18.85
CA THR A 22 -8.67 -19.72 -19.81
C THR A 22 -9.05 -21.16 -19.45
N ALA A 23 -8.12 -21.96 -18.91
CA ALA A 23 -8.41 -23.33 -18.49
C ALA A 23 -9.36 -23.39 -17.29
N ILE A 24 -9.25 -22.43 -16.36
CA ILE A 24 -10.14 -22.34 -15.19
C ILE A 24 -11.51 -21.78 -15.57
N GLN A 25 -11.54 -20.70 -16.37
CA GLN A 25 -12.77 -20.08 -16.82
C GLN A 25 -12.63 -19.66 -18.28
N PRO A 26 -13.13 -20.44 -19.24
CA PRO A 26 -13.02 -20.14 -20.66
C PRO A 26 -13.65 -18.82 -21.08
N SER A 27 -14.68 -18.36 -20.37
CA SER A 27 -15.34 -17.07 -20.63
C SER A 27 -14.57 -15.87 -20.09
N PHE A 28 -13.58 -16.09 -19.23
CA PHE A 28 -12.80 -15.01 -18.62
C PHE A 28 -11.78 -14.49 -19.61
N LYS A 29 -11.89 -13.19 -19.94
CA LYS A 29 -10.90 -12.48 -20.74
C LYS A 29 -9.91 -11.81 -19.82
N VAL A 30 -8.63 -12.19 -19.96
CA VAL A 30 -7.53 -11.50 -19.27
C VAL A 30 -7.51 -10.05 -19.75
N VAL A 31 -7.65 -9.13 -18.80
CA VAL A 31 -7.68 -7.69 -19.05
C VAL A 31 -6.26 -7.14 -19.28
N SER A 32 -6.18 -5.93 -19.84
CA SER A 32 -4.90 -5.27 -20.10
C SER A 32 -4.22 -4.78 -18.81
N ARG A 33 -2.91 -4.51 -18.89
CA ARG A 33 -2.16 -3.85 -17.81
C ARG A 33 -2.79 -2.51 -17.39
N ASN A 34 -3.22 -1.70 -18.37
CA ASN A 34 -3.83 -0.40 -18.10
C ASN A 34 -5.13 -0.55 -17.33
N THR A 35 -5.97 -1.51 -17.70
CA THR A 35 -7.23 -1.80 -17.01
C THR A 35 -6.99 -2.21 -15.55
N ILE A 36 -5.96 -3.01 -15.30
CA ILE A 36 -5.61 -3.41 -13.93
C ILE A 36 -5.04 -2.23 -13.15
N GLN A 37 -4.19 -1.41 -13.78
CA GLN A 37 -3.67 -0.20 -13.17
C GLN A 37 -4.80 0.76 -12.78
N GLU A 38 -5.78 1.00 -13.65
CA GLU A 38 -6.97 1.80 -13.33
C GLU A 38 -7.77 1.20 -12.17
N ALA A 39 -7.93 -0.12 -12.13
CA ALA A 39 -8.61 -0.78 -11.01
C ALA A 39 -7.84 -0.63 -9.68
N ILE A 40 -6.50 -0.75 -9.71
CA ILE A 40 -5.64 -0.52 -8.54
C ILE A 40 -5.75 0.93 -8.08
N MET A 41 -5.71 1.89 -9.01
CA MET A 41 -5.83 3.32 -8.67
C MET A 41 -7.17 3.64 -8.01
N LYS A 42 -8.27 3.03 -8.46
CA LYS A 42 -9.58 3.21 -7.82
C LYS A 42 -9.61 2.68 -6.39
N ILE A 43 -9.01 1.52 -6.14
CA ILE A 43 -8.90 0.97 -4.78
C ILE A 43 -8.05 1.89 -3.90
N TYR A 44 -6.91 2.36 -4.44
CA TYR A 44 -6.07 3.31 -3.73
C TYR A 44 -6.82 4.61 -3.39
N GLU A 45 -7.56 5.17 -4.34
CA GLU A 45 -8.34 6.40 -4.14
C GLU A 45 -9.39 6.22 -3.03
N SER A 46 -10.10 5.09 -3.01
CA SER A 46 -11.08 4.81 -1.94
C SER A 46 -10.42 4.67 -0.57
N GLU A 47 -9.33 3.92 -0.46
CA GLU A 47 -8.61 3.73 0.82
C GLU A 47 -7.97 5.05 1.29
N LYS A 48 -7.45 5.84 0.36
CA LYS A 48 -6.92 7.17 0.64
C LYS A 48 -8.00 8.08 1.22
N GLU A 49 -9.20 8.10 0.63
CA GLU A 49 -10.28 8.95 1.14
C GLU A 49 -10.67 8.57 2.58
N VAL A 50 -10.76 7.28 2.87
CA VAL A 50 -11.02 6.78 4.24
C VAL A 50 -9.91 7.19 5.20
N THR A 51 -8.66 7.03 4.79
CA THR A 51 -7.48 7.39 5.59
C THR A 51 -7.42 8.90 5.86
N MET A 52 -7.73 9.72 4.85
CA MET A 52 -7.73 11.19 5.00
C MET A 52 -8.81 11.65 5.99
N LYS A 53 -10.02 11.07 5.93
CA LYS A 53 -11.07 11.38 6.92
C LYS A 53 -10.64 11.03 8.34
N PHE A 54 -10.02 9.87 8.52
CA PHE A 54 -9.46 9.47 9.81
C PHE A 54 -8.37 10.43 10.31
N MET A 55 -7.56 11.00 9.40
CA MET A 55 -6.56 12.01 9.76
C MET A 55 -7.18 13.37 10.10
N GLU A 56 -8.25 13.78 9.40
CA GLU A 56 -8.98 15.03 9.68
C GLU A 56 -9.67 14.99 11.04
N ASP A 57 -10.21 13.84 11.44
CA ASP A 57 -10.85 13.63 12.74
C ASP A 57 -9.84 13.55 13.91
N ASN A 58 -8.53 13.50 13.62
CA ASN A 58 -7.51 13.38 14.65
C ASN A 58 -7.09 14.77 15.20
N GLU A 59 -7.50 15.06 16.42
CA GLU A 59 -7.14 16.30 17.15
C GLU A 59 -5.71 16.31 17.72
N GLY A 60 -4.98 15.18 17.63
CA GLY A 60 -3.63 15.02 18.18
C GLY A 60 -2.51 15.45 17.23
N THR A 61 -1.30 15.63 17.78
CA THR A 61 -0.10 15.86 16.97
C THR A 61 0.34 14.55 16.30
N VAL A 62 0.90 14.65 15.09
CA VAL A 62 1.31 13.52 14.27
C VAL A 62 2.82 13.59 14.06
N ALA A 63 3.52 12.49 14.31
CA ALA A 63 4.91 12.34 13.96
C ALA A 63 5.02 11.67 12.58
N ILE A 64 5.82 12.25 11.69
CA ILE A 64 6.06 11.73 10.34
C ILE A 64 7.52 11.32 10.24
N THR A 65 7.78 10.06 9.91
CA THR A 65 9.13 9.56 9.64
C THR A 65 9.35 9.51 8.14
N THR A 66 10.33 10.27 7.65
CA THR A 66 10.70 10.29 6.22
C THR A 66 12.11 9.76 6.02
N ASP A 67 12.30 9.01 4.94
CA ASP A 67 13.61 8.62 4.44
C ASP A 67 13.87 9.28 3.10
N MET A 68 15.10 9.72 2.87
CA MET A 68 15.52 10.39 1.65
C MET A 68 16.74 9.68 1.08
N TRP A 69 16.67 9.35 -0.21
CA TRP A 69 17.80 8.78 -0.92
C TRP A 69 17.97 9.42 -2.29
N THR A 70 19.17 9.31 -2.84
CA THR A 70 19.45 9.75 -4.21
C THR A 70 19.71 8.53 -5.07
N ALA A 71 18.98 8.40 -6.19
CA ALA A 71 19.28 7.35 -7.15
C ALA A 71 20.34 7.88 -8.13
N SER A 72 21.57 7.41 -7.96
CA SER A 72 22.74 7.81 -8.76
C SER A 72 22.52 7.62 -10.26
N ASN A 73 21.78 6.59 -10.64
CA ASN A 73 21.43 6.26 -12.02
C ASN A 73 20.38 7.20 -12.65
N GLN A 74 19.61 7.95 -11.86
CA GLN A 74 18.56 8.83 -12.36
C GLN A 74 18.82 10.31 -12.07
N LYS A 75 19.87 10.66 -11.32
CA LYS A 75 20.15 12.03 -10.81
C LYS A 75 18.90 12.65 -10.16
N LYS A 76 18.11 11.84 -9.46
CA LYS A 76 16.89 12.24 -8.76
C LYS A 76 17.00 11.92 -7.28
N GLY A 77 16.56 12.87 -6.46
CA GLY A 77 16.28 12.64 -5.05
C GLY A 77 14.89 12.05 -4.88
N PHE A 78 14.75 11.10 -3.98
CA PHE A 78 13.51 10.46 -3.60
C PHE A 78 13.30 10.67 -2.11
N MET A 79 12.04 10.78 -1.71
CA MET A 79 11.63 10.80 -0.32
C MET A 79 10.48 9.79 -0.17
N ALA A 80 10.62 8.87 0.78
CA ALA A 80 9.52 8.02 1.22
C ALA A 80 9.04 8.50 2.58
N ILE A 81 7.72 8.50 2.76
CA ILE A 81 7.12 8.54 4.09
C ILE A 81 7.03 7.09 4.54
N LEU A 82 7.75 6.75 5.61
CA LEU A 82 7.82 5.38 6.12
C LEU A 82 6.74 5.09 7.14
N ASP A 83 6.43 6.06 7.99
CA ASP A 83 5.46 5.90 9.06
C ASP A 83 4.81 7.24 9.45
N ILE A 84 3.57 7.15 9.90
CA ILE A 84 2.76 8.24 10.44
C ILE A 84 2.17 7.74 11.75
N ALA A 85 2.77 8.15 12.86
CA ALA A 85 2.37 7.76 14.19
C ALA A 85 1.66 8.90 14.92
N LYS A 86 0.63 8.58 15.71
CA LYS A 86 0.05 9.53 16.64
C LYS A 86 1.08 9.80 17.73
N SER A 87 1.57 11.05 17.82
CA SER A 87 2.53 11.39 18.87
C SER A 87 1.77 11.64 20.17
N TYR A 88 1.86 10.72 21.11
CA TYR A 88 1.50 10.98 22.49
C TYR A 88 2.68 11.69 23.15
N ILE A 89 2.51 12.97 23.48
CA ILE A 89 3.43 13.65 24.39
C ILE A 89 2.95 13.28 25.80
N GLU A 90 3.41 12.15 26.32
CA GLU A 90 3.42 11.95 27.78
C GLU A 90 4.71 12.59 28.30
N VAL A 91 4.54 13.73 28.97
CA VAL A 91 5.58 14.29 29.82
C VAL A 91 5.64 13.41 31.07
N GLU A 92 6.40 12.31 31.01
CA GLU A 92 7.25 11.76 32.07
C GLU A 92 7.76 10.35 31.67
N ASP A 93 9.08 10.21 31.65
CA ASP A 93 9.89 8.99 31.62
C ASP A 93 9.79 7.97 30.45
N TRP A 94 10.64 8.24 29.44
CA TRP A 94 11.62 7.32 28.81
C TRP A 94 11.23 5.91 28.31
N LEU A 95 9.96 5.55 28.14
CA LEU A 95 9.60 4.34 27.37
C LEU A 95 8.42 4.61 26.44
N VAL A 96 8.72 4.94 25.18
CA VAL A 96 7.75 4.95 24.08
C VAL A 96 7.34 3.49 23.81
N TYR A 97 6.31 3.01 24.52
CA TYR A 97 5.58 1.82 24.11
C TYR A 97 4.68 2.20 22.94
N THR A 98 5.08 1.85 21.72
CA THR A 98 4.19 1.88 20.56
C THR A 98 3.10 0.83 20.75
N GLY A 99 2.02 1.22 21.43
CA GLY A 99 0.80 0.43 21.58
C GLY A 99 -0.03 0.47 20.30
N ILE A 100 0.50 -0.11 19.21
CA ILE A 100 -0.31 -0.60 18.10
C ILE A 100 -0.02 -2.09 18.00
N ASP A 101 -0.92 -2.90 18.56
CA ASP A 101 -0.89 -4.35 18.37
C ASP A 101 -1.26 -4.67 16.92
N TRP A 102 -0.24 -4.77 16.07
CA TRP A 102 -0.37 -5.15 14.66
C TRP A 102 -0.92 -6.57 14.46
N ASN A 103 -1.13 -7.38 15.51
CA ASN A 103 -1.65 -8.74 15.36
C ASN A 103 -3.17 -8.85 15.14
N GLN A 104 -3.95 -7.77 15.20
CA GLN A 104 -5.41 -7.89 14.97
C GLN A 104 -5.89 -7.63 13.54
N THR A 105 -5.07 -7.04 12.65
CA THR A 105 -5.57 -6.60 11.33
C THR A 105 -4.94 -7.31 10.12
N LEU A 106 -3.91 -8.15 10.31
CA LEU A 106 -3.19 -8.77 9.17
C LEU A 106 -3.16 -10.31 9.11
N TRP A 107 -3.86 -11.02 10.00
CA TRP A 107 -3.94 -12.50 9.96
C TRP A 107 -5.35 -13.09 9.84
N LYS A 108 -6.29 -12.37 9.22
CA LYS A 108 -7.64 -12.90 8.91
C LYS A 108 -7.96 -12.96 7.42
N LEU A 109 -6.98 -13.34 6.59
CA LEU A 109 -7.21 -13.87 5.24
C LEU A 109 -6.36 -15.11 5.01
#